data_AF-A0A7S0NDZ3-F1
#
_entry.id   AF-A0A7S0NDZ3-F1
#
_cell.length_a   1.000
_cell.length_b   1.000
_cell.length_c   1.000
_cell.angle_alpha   90.00
_cell.angle_beta   90.00
_cell.angle_gamma   90.00
#
_symmetry.space_group_name_H-M   'P 1'
#
loop_
_entity.id
_entity.type
_entity.pdbx_description
1 polymer ?
#
loop_
_entity_poly.entity_id
_entity_poly.type
_entity_poly.pdbx_seq_one_letter_code
_entity_poly.pdbx_strand_id
1 'polypeptide(L)'
;ECTVLLLQEVFATPVLRSVLCSQAWLRRQLAELGFVHQVVSPRRVSLRCWTDSGLLIASKLPILASGFEAFAPGRHLDAGASKGIMYAKLQVGSRQLFVFNTHLQA
;
A
#
# COMPACT_ATOMS: atom_id res chain seq x y z
N GLU A 1 -12.59 -17.44 -6.46
CA GLU A 1 -11.20 -17.17 -6.04
C GLU A 1 -10.98 -15.66 -5.89
N CYS A 2 -10.15 -15.22 -4.94
CA CYS A 2 -9.80 -13.80 -4.77
C CYS A 2 -8.77 -13.36 -5.83
N THR A 3 -8.99 -12.20 -6.45
CA THR A 3 -8.14 -11.66 -7.54
C THR A 3 -7.44 -10.35 -7.18
N VAL A 4 -7.96 -9.60 -6.19
CA VAL A 4 -7.43 -8.31 -5.75
C VAL A 4 -7.51 -8.23 -4.23
N LEU A 5 -6.42 -7.83 -3.59
CA LEU A 5 -6.28 -7.61 -2.15
C LEU A 5 -5.95 -6.15 -1.86
N LEU A 6 -6.65 -5.57 -0.89
CA LEU A 6 -6.45 -4.22 -0.39
C LEU A 6 -6.11 -4.36 1.09
N LEU A 7 -4.86 -4.09 1.46
CA LEU A 7 -4.34 -4.31 2.81
C LEU A 7 -3.96 -2.96 3.46
N GLN A 8 -4.23 -2.86 4.75
CA GLN A 8 -3.83 -1.73 5.61
C GLN A 8 -2.76 -2.19 6.62
N GLU A 9 -2.07 -1.23 7.22
CA GLU A 9 -1.04 -1.46 8.25
C GLU A 9 0.16 -2.31 7.81
N VAL A 10 0.38 -2.41 6.51
CA VAL A 10 1.56 -3.06 5.93
C VAL A 10 2.72 -2.07 5.89
N PHE A 11 3.19 -1.65 7.05
CA PHE A 11 4.21 -0.60 7.17
C PHE A 11 5.60 -1.02 6.70
N ALA A 12 6.33 -0.07 6.15
CA ALA A 12 7.73 -0.25 5.78
C ALA A 12 8.67 0.42 6.82
N THR A 13 8.99 -0.30 7.90
CA THR A 13 9.80 0.23 9.02
C THR A 13 11.30 0.33 8.66
N PRO A 14 11.99 1.46 8.92
CA PRO A 14 13.39 1.66 8.48
C PRO A 14 14.48 1.06 9.39
N VAL A 15 14.22 0.81 10.68
CA VAL A 15 15.30 0.54 11.67
C VAL A 15 15.80 -0.91 11.66
N LEU A 16 15.06 -1.86 11.07
CA LEU A 16 15.44 -3.28 10.99
C LEU A 16 15.50 -3.79 9.55
N ARG A 17 16.14 -3.01 8.65
CA ARG A 17 16.31 -3.34 7.23
C ARG A 17 17.00 -4.68 6.96
N SER A 18 17.74 -5.24 7.92
CA SER A 18 18.58 -6.43 7.71
C SER A 18 18.02 -7.75 8.25
N VAL A 19 16.94 -7.76 9.05
CA VAL A 19 16.47 -9.01 9.68
C VAL A 19 15.07 -9.42 9.19
N LEU A 20 14.05 -8.55 9.21
CA LEU A 20 12.70 -8.89 8.74
C LEU A 20 11.91 -7.61 8.36
N CYS A 21 11.99 -7.15 7.11
CA CYS A 21 11.02 -6.18 6.61
C CYS A 21 9.72 -6.93 6.27
N SER A 22 8.74 -6.94 7.18
CA SER A 22 7.48 -7.68 7.03
C SER A 22 6.74 -7.32 5.74
N GLN A 23 6.82 -6.06 5.27
CA GLN A 23 6.24 -5.67 3.99
C GLN A 23 6.93 -6.39 2.81
N ALA A 24 8.26 -6.46 2.78
CA ALA A 24 8.97 -7.13 1.69
C ALA A 24 8.73 -8.64 1.69
N TRP A 25 8.71 -9.26 2.87
CA TRP A 25 8.35 -10.68 3.01
C TRP A 25 6.92 -10.94 2.54
N LEU A 26 5.94 -10.18 3.02
CA LEU A 26 4.54 -10.33 2.63
C LEU A 26 4.35 -10.19 1.12
N ARG A 27 4.99 -9.19 0.51
CA ARG A 27 4.93 -8.97 -0.93
C ARG A 27 5.48 -10.14 -1.74
N ARG A 28 6.54 -10.80 -1.27
CA ARG A 28 7.07 -12.02 -1.89
C ARG A 28 6.07 -13.17 -1.78
N GLN A 29 5.51 -13.39 -0.60
CA GLN A 29 4.48 -14.43 -0.40
C GLN A 29 3.23 -14.19 -1.28
N LEU A 30 2.80 -12.94 -1.41
CA LEU A 30 1.70 -12.58 -2.31
C LEU A 30 2.04 -12.83 -3.77
N ALA A 31 3.28 -12.58 -4.20
CA ALA A 31 3.74 -12.89 -5.55
C ALA A 31 3.74 -14.40 -5.83
N GLU A 32 4.18 -15.22 -4.86
CA GLU A 32 4.10 -16.69 -4.92
C GLU A 32 2.66 -17.20 -5.05
N LEU A 33 1.69 -16.49 -4.46
CA LEU A 33 0.25 -16.76 -4.59
C LEU A 33 -0.39 -16.18 -5.88
N GLY A 34 0.41 -15.61 -6.77
CA GLY A 34 -0.01 -15.08 -8.08
C GLY A 34 -0.38 -13.60 -8.10
N PHE A 35 -0.32 -12.88 -6.97
CA PHE A 35 -0.56 -11.43 -6.92
C PHE A 35 0.70 -10.66 -7.35
N VAL A 36 1.09 -10.81 -8.61
CA VAL A 36 2.34 -10.28 -9.16
C VAL A 36 2.31 -8.77 -9.43
N HIS A 37 1.11 -8.19 -9.59
CA HIS A 37 0.95 -6.74 -9.74
C HIS A 37 0.68 -6.11 -8.38
N GLN A 38 1.61 -5.30 -7.89
CA GLN A 38 1.53 -4.73 -6.54
C GLN A 38 1.89 -3.25 -6.54
N VAL A 39 1.20 -2.47 -5.71
CA VAL A 39 1.51 -1.06 -5.43
C VAL A 39 1.41 -0.80 -3.94
N VAL A 40 2.38 -0.05 -3.42
CA VAL A 40 2.45 0.34 -2.01
C VAL A 40 2.37 1.86 -1.89
N SER A 41 1.85 2.34 -0.77
CA SER A 41 1.90 3.77 -0.45
C SER A 41 3.35 4.27 -0.50
N PRO A 42 3.61 5.44 -1.11
CA PRO A 42 4.96 5.99 -1.19
C PRO A 42 5.47 6.34 0.21
N ARG A 43 6.76 6.10 0.44
CA ARG A 43 7.45 6.59 1.62
C ARG A 43 7.63 8.10 1.49
N ARG A 44 7.00 8.88 2.38
CA ARG A 44 7.34 10.28 2.59
C ARG A 44 8.31 10.36 3.76
N VAL A 45 9.62 10.28 3.49
CA VAL A 45 10.62 10.44 4.54
C VAL A 45 10.69 11.94 4.87
N SER A 46 10.23 12.31 6.06
CA SER A 46 10.45 13.64 6.62
C SER A 46 10.85 13.51 8.08
N LEU A 47 11.42 14.55 8.69
CA LEU A 47 11.77 14.57 10.12
C LEU A 47 10.56 14.25 11.04
N ARG A 48 9.33 14.33 10.52
CA ARG A 48 8.09 14.03 11.24
C ARG A 48 7.42 12.72 10.82
N CYS A 49 7.86 12.07 9.74
CA CYS A 49 7.23 10.89 9.17
C CYS A 49 8.25 9.74 9.08
N TRP A 50 8.06 8.74 9.93
CA TRP A 50 9.03 7.68 10.18
C TRP A 50 8.68 6.38 9.43
N THR A 51 7.46 6.32 8.87
CA THR A 51 6.93 5.18 8.13
C THR A 51 6.05 5.63 6.95
N ASP A 52 5.69 4.72 6.06
CA ASP A 52 4.70 4.96 5.00
C ASP A 52 3.27 4.88 5.54
N SER A 53 2.27 4.96 4.65
CA SER A 53 0.84 4.88 5.01
C SER A 53 0.38 3.45 5.35
N GLY A 54 1.25 2.44 5.21
CA GLY A 54 0.91 1.04 5.39
C GLY A 54 -0.11 0.50 4.37
N LEU A 55 -0.32 1.18 3.24
CA LEU A 55 -1.30 0.74 2.23
C LEU A 55 -0.62 -0.13 1.17
N LEU A 56 -1.23 -1.27 0.85
CA LEU A 56 -0.83 -2.17 -0.23
C LEU A 56 -2.05 -2.58 -1.05
N ILE A 57 -1.95 -2.47 -2.37
CA ILE A 57 -2.89 -3.09 -3.32
C ILE A 57 -2.10 -4.16 -4.06
N ALA A 58 -2.57 -5.42 -4.00
CA ALA A 58 -1.97 -6.56 -4.67
C ALA A 58 -3.01 -7.23 -5.57
N SER A 59 -2.64 -7.57 -6.80
CA SER A 59 -3.56 -7.98 -7.86
C SER A 59 -2.96 -9.08 -8.72
N LYS A 60 -3.78 -10.07 -9.08
CA LYS A 60 -3.48 -11.03 -10.16
C LYS A 60 -3.71 -10.43 -11.55
N LEU A 61 -4.42 -9.30 -11.62
CA LEU A 61 -4.77 -8.57 -12.83
C LEU A 61 -3.79 -7.41 -13.08
N PRO A 62 -3.49 -7.05 -14.35
CA PRO A 62 -2.58 -5.95 -14.67
C PRO A 62 -3.06 -4.61 -14.09
N ILE A 63 -2.14 -3.91 -13.42
CA ILE A 63 -2.34 -2.54 -12.94
C ILE A 63 -1.88 -1.58 -14.06
N LEU A 64 -2.82 -0.83 -14.62
CA LEU A 64 -2.59 0.13 -15.71
C LEU A 64 -2.16 1.50 -15.20
N ALA A 65 -2.68 1.91 -14.05
CA ALA A 65 -2.36 3.17 -13.41
C ALA A 65 -2.58 3.05 -11.90
N SER A 66 -1.87 3.85 -11.14
CA SER A 66 -1.99 3.91 -9.68
C SER A 66 -1.58 5.28 -9.20
N GLY A 67 -2.09 5.67 -8.04
CA GLY A 67 -1.67 6.90 -7.39
C GLY A 67 -2.00 6.89 -5.91
N PHE A 68 -1.44 7.86 -5.21
CA PHE A 68 -1.60 8.02 -3.78
C PHE A 68 -1.78 9.49 -3.44
N GLU A 69 -2.76 9.77 -2.59
CA GLU A 69 -3.03 11.09 -2.06
C GLU A 69 -2.98 11.03 -0.53
N ALA A 70 -2.09 11.82 0.06
CA ALA A 70 -2.00 11.94 1.51
C ALA A 70 -3.14 12.83 2.00
N PHE A 71 -3.77 12.46 3.10
CA PHE A 71 -4.69 13.37 3.78
C PHE A 71 -3.90 14.49 4.47
N ALA A 72 -4.59 15.59 4.78
CA ALA A 72 -4.01 16.64 5.62
C ALA A 72 -3.53 16.04 6.96
N PRO A 73 -2.41 16.53 7.54
CA PRO A 73 -1.84 15.96 8.75
C PRO A 73 -2.89 15.84 9.87
N GLY A 74 -3.05 14.63 10.41
CA GLY A 74 -3.90 14.36 11.58
C GLY A 74 -3.30 14.90 12.88
N ARG A 75 -4.04 14.76 14.00
CA ARG A 75 -3.54 15.10 15.34
C ARG A 75 -2.84 13.89 15.99
N HIS A 76 -1.84 14.14 16.85
CA HIS A 76 -1.18 13.12 17.71
C HIS A 76 -0.31 12.07 16.98
N LEU A 77 -0.20 10.83 17.51
CA LEU A 77 0.71 9.76 17.04
C LEU A 77 0.49 9.38 15.56
N ASP A 78 -0.72 9.63 15.04
CA ASP A 78 -1.06 9.46 13.63
C ASP A 78 -0.39 10.48 12.70
N ALA A 79 0.25 11.52 13.24
CA ALA A 79 1.16 12.37 12.47
C ALA A 79 2.43 11.63 12.01
N GLY A 80 2.78 10.50 12.66
CA GLY A 80 3.98 9.71 12.35
C GLY A 80 3.84 8.79 11.13
N ALA A 81 2.61 8.47 10.73
CA ALA A 81 2.27 7.71 9.53
C ALA A 81 1.48 8.62 8.57
N SER A 82 1.91 8.74 7.32
CA SER A 82 1.20 9.57 6.33
C SER A 82 -0.13 8.92 5.94
N LYS A 83 -1.22 9.06 6.72
CA LYS A 83 -2.55 8.55 6.34
C LYS A 83 -2.96 9.11 4.96
N GLY A 84 -3.74 8.34 4.21
CA GLY A 84 -4.11 8.72 2.86
C GLY A 84 -4.99 7.69 2.16
N ILE A 85 -5.17 7.92 0.87
CA ILE A 85 -5.88 7.03 -0.05
C ILE A 85 -4.95 6.63 -1.19
N MET A 86 -5.00 5.36 -1.58
CA MET A 86 -4.30 4.81 -2.73
C MET A 86 -5.34 4.27 -3.71
N TYR A 87 -5.13 4.48 -5.00
CA TYR A 87 -5.96 3.88 -6.04
C TYR A 87 -5.13 3.02 -6.99
N ALA A 88 -5.79 2.05 -7.61
CA ALA A 88 -5.28 1.30 -8.74
C ALA A 88 -6.37 1.11 -9.81
N LYS A 89 -5.97 1.27 -11.07
CA LYS A 89 -6.78 0.99 -12.26
C LYS A 89 -6.34 -0.34 -12.84
N LEU A 90 -7.22 -1.33 -12.84
CA LEU A 90 -6.96 -2.71 -13.25
C LEU A 90 -7.58 -3.00 -14.62
N GLN A 91 -6.93 -3.84 -15.43
CA GLN A 91 -7.49 -4.38 -16.67
C GLN A 91 -8.22 -5.70 -16.40
N VAL A 92 -9.49 -5.81 -16.79
CA VAL A 92 -10.33 -7.02 -16.65
C VAL A 92 -11.00 -7.34 -17.99
N GLY A 93 -10.41 -8.24 -18.77
CA GLY A 93 -10.88 -8.51 -20.14
C GLY A 93 -10.77 -7.26 -21.00
N SER A 94 -11.89 -6.75 -21.52
CA SER A 94 -11.98 -5.46 -22.23
C SER A 94 -12.38 -4.27 -21.35
N ARG A 95 -12.61 -4.50 -20.05
CA ARG A 95 -13.10 -3.50 -19.09
C ARG A 95 -12.00 -3.04 -18.15
N GLN A 96 -12.26 -1.92 -17.47
CA GLN A 96 -11.37 -1.34 -16.47
C GLN A 96 -12.07 -1.30 -15.11
N LEU A 97 -11.36 -1.70 -14.06
CA LEU A 97 -11.83 -1.66 -12.67
C LEU A 97 -10.97 -0.69 -11.87
N PHE A 98 -11.60 0.28 -11.21
CA PHE A 98 -10.92 1.18 -10.28
C PHE A 98 -11.15 0.68 -8.86
N VAL A 99 -10.05 0.52 -8.11
CA VAL A 99 -10.09 0.16 -6.70
C VAL A 99 -9.42 1.25 -5.87
N PHE A 100 -9.95 1.48 -4.67
CA PHE A 100 -9.48 2.49 -3.73
C PHE A 100 -9.25 1.85 -2.38
N ASN A 101 -8.07 2.05 -1.81
CA ASN A 101 -7.67 1.59 -0.49
C ASN A 101 -7.35 2.80 0.39
N THR A 102 -7.92 2.86 1.58
CA THR A 102 -7.64 3.93 2.55
C THR A 102 -7.62 3.36 3.96
N HIS A 103 -6.91 4.04 4.83
CA HIS A 103 -6.94 3.84 6.27
C HIS A 103 -7.15 5.21 6.90
N LEU A 104 -8.33 5.43 7.48
CA LEU A 104 -8.66 6.69 8.14
C LEU A 104 -7.98 6.80 9.52
N GLN A 105 -8.13 7.97 10.14
CA GLN A 105 -7.76 8.20 11.53
C GLN A 105 -8.53 7.24 12.44
N ALA A 106 -7.84 6.56 13.36
CA ALA A 106 -8.46 5.80 14.44
C ALA A 106 -8.79 6.71 15.64
#